data_AF-A0A3G8MAZ2-F1
#
_entry.id   AF-A0A3G8MAZ2-F1
#
_cell.length_a   1.000
_cell.length_b   1.000
_cell.length_c   1.000
_cell.angle_alpha   90.00
_cell.angle_beta   90.00
_cell.angle_gamma   90.00
#
_symmetry.space_group_name_H-M   'P 1'
#
loop_
_entity.id
_entity.type
_entity.pdbx_description
1 polymer ?
#
loop_
_entity_poly.entity_id
_entity_poly.type
_entity_poly.pdbx_seq_one_letter_code
_entity_poly.pdbx_strand_id
1 'polypeptide(L)' 'MNEIVLADADREGETMTARVIRYDREQRRVQLAVPNTTVVFTLYGDGERFTGALGGRSFYWDAPRAEPTKKRVKR' A
#
# COMPACT_ATOMS: atom_id res chain seq x y z
N MET A 1 -6.14 11.89 5.58
CA MET A 1 -5.32 11.15 4.60
C MET A 1 -4.63 10.02 5.36
N ASN A 2 -4.75 8.78 4.88
CA ASN A 2 -4.19 7.63 5.59
C ASN A 2 -2.73 7.44 5.16
N GLU A 3 -1.83 7.47 6.15
CA GLU A 3 -0.42 7.15 5.98
C GLU A 3 -0.23 5.63 6.03
N ILE A 4 0.62 5.11 5.15
CA ILE A 4 0.91 3.69 5.01
C ILE A 4 2.43 3.49 4.98
N VAL A 5 2.84 2.27 5.31
CA VAL A 5 4.25 1.86 5.26
C VAL A 5 4.43 0.92 4.08
N LEU A 6 5.34 1.29 3.20
CA LEU A 6 5.80 0.49 2.07
C LEU A 6 7.04 -0.28 2.51
N ALA A 7 7.14 -1.56 2.15
CA ALA A 7 8.32 -2.38 2.37
C ALA A 7 9.14 -2.46 1.07
N ASP A 8 10.46 -2.38 1.19
CA ASP A 8 11.39 -2.62 0.09
C ASP A 8 11.43 -4.13 -0.21
N ALA A 9 11.21 -4.51 -1.47
CA ALA A 9 11.17 -5.92 -1.88
C ALA A 9 12.56 -6.54 -1.99
N ASP A 10 13.59 -5.72 -2.20
CA ASP A 10 14.97 -6.16 -2.40
C ASP A 10 15.79 -6.07 -1.10
N ARG A 11 15.31 -5.31 -0.10
CA ARG A 11 15.98 -5.09 1.18
C ARG A 11 15.06 -5.38 2.36
N GLU A 12 15.27 -6.54 2.96
CA GLU A 12 14.53 -6.94 4.16
C GLU A 12 14.73 -5.92 5.31
N GLY A 13 13.62 -5.44 5.87
CA GLY A 13 13.60 -4.48 6.98
C GLY A 13 13.65 -3.00 6.57
N GLU A 14 13.95 -2.68 5.31
CA GLU A 14 13.82 -1.30 4.83
C GLU A 14 12.36 -0.97 4.52
N THR A 15 11.92 0.18 5.03
CA THR A 15 10.55 0.67 4.87
C THR A 15 10.51 2.15 4.53
N MET A 16 9.42 2.57 3.91
CA MET A 16 9.19 3.95 3.53
C MET A 16 7.74 4.35 3.78
N THR A 17 7.56 5.52 4.38
CA THR A 17 6.25 6.08 4.63
C THR A 17 5.68 6.73 3.37
N ALA A 18 4.43 6.43 3.04
CA ALA A 18 3.69 7.02 1.94
C ALA A 18 2.28 7.41 2.37
N ARG A 19 1.66 8.35 1.66
CA ARG A 19 0.29 8.77 1.92
C ARG A 19 -0.60 8.33 0.77
N VAL A 20 -1.73 7.70 1.10
CA VAL A 20 -2.70 7.30 0.07
C VAL A 20 -3.41 8.55 -0.45
N ILE A 21 -3.23 8.83 -1.74
CA ILE A 21 -3.95 9.89 -2.46
C ILE A 21 -5.27 9.33 -2.98
N ARG A 22 -5.23 8.17 -3.64
CA ARG A 22 -6.39 7.52 -4.25
C ARG A 22 -6.24 6.01 -4.19
N TYR A 23 -7.34 5.32 -3.90
CA TYR A 23 -7.42 3.87 -3.89
C TYR A 23 -8.54 3.43 -4.83
N ASP A 24 -8.20 2.70 -5.89
CA ASP A 24 -9.14 2.26 -6.93
C ASP A 24 -9.05 0.73 -7.05
N ARG A 25 -9.98 0.03 -6.38
CA ARG A 25 -10.00 -1.45 -6.38
C ARG A 25 -10.42 -2.02 -7.72
N GLU A 26 -11.32 -1.36 -8.43
CA GLU A 26 -11.81 -1.81 -9.73
C GLU A 26 -10.68 -1.80 -10.75
N GLN A 27 -9.89 -0.73 -10.76
CA GLN A 27 -8.69 -0.61 -11.58
C GLN A 27 -7.46 -1.27 -10.97
N ARG A 28 -7.59 -1.88 -9.78
CA ARG A 28 -6.49 -2.56 -9.09
C ARG A 28 -5.27 -1.65 -8.90
N ARG A 29 -5.49 -0.37 -8.60
CA ARG A 29 -4.43 0.65 -8.50
C ARG A 29 -4.56 1.48 -7.23
N VAL A 30 -3.42 1.86 -6.66
CA VAL A 30 -3.34 2.83 -5.58
C VAL A 30 -2.34 3.91 -5.94
N GLN A 31 -2.74 5.16 -5.80
CA GLN A 31 -1.88 6.32 -5.99
C GLN A 31 -1.41 6.81 -4.63
N LEU A 32 -0.09 6.97 -4.51
CA LEU A 32 0.59 7.26 -3.27
C LEU A 32 1.46 8.51 -3.42
N ALA A 33 1.39 9.41 -2.46
CA ALA A 33 2.36 10.48 -2.28
C ALA A 33 3.51 9.94 -1.43
N VAL A 34 4.72 10.00 -1.97
CA VAL A 34 5.98 9.71 -1.28
C VAL A 34 6.79 11.01 -1.20
N PRO A 35 7.87 11.09 -0.41
CA PRO A 35 8.67 12.30 -0.36
C PRO A 35 9.09 12.75 -1.77
N ASN A 36 8.71 13.98 -2.13
CA ASN A 36 9.04 14.64 -3.40
C ASN A 36 8.41 14.08 -4.69
N THR A 37 7.55 13.05 -4.64
CA THR A 37 6.89 12.54 -5.85
C THR A 37 5.58 11.80 -5.58
N THR A 38 4.85 11.47 -6.64
CA THR A 38 3.66 10.62 -6.61
C THR A 38 3.93 9.36 -7.42
N VAL A 39 3.58 8.20 -6.87
CA VAL A 39 3.72 6.90 -7.52
C VAL A 39 2.39 6.16 -7.58
N VAL A 40 2.25 5.27 -8.56
CA VAL A 40 1.08 4.40 -8.70
C VAL A 40 1.54 2.96 -8.53
N PHE A 41 0.96 2.27 -7.55
CA PHE A 41 1.19 0.86 -7.32
C PHE A 41 0.00 0.08 -7.87
N THR A 42 0.27 -1.12 -8.37
CA THR A 42 -0.73 -2.01 -8.96
C THR A 42 -0.91 -3.23 -8.07
N LEU A 43 -2.15 -3.66 -7.89
CA LEU A 43 -2.51 -4.84 -7.13
C LEU A 43 -2.05 -6.10 -7.87
N TYR A 44 -1.29 -6.93 -7.17
CA TYR A 44 -0.77 -8.20 -7.67
C TYR A 44 -1.45 -9.38 -6.95
N GLY A 45 -1.69 -10.47 -7.67
CA GLY A 45 -2.34 -11.68 -7.15
C GLY A 45 -3.81 -11.50 -6.76
N ASP A 46 -4.25 -12.24 -5.74
CA ASP A 46 -5.64 -12.29 -5.23
C ASP A 46 -6.11 -11.05 -4.47
N GLY A 47 -5.36 -9.96 -4.54
CA GLY A 47 -5.81 -8.66 -4.05
C GLY A 47 -5.26 -8.23 -2.69
N GLU A 48 -4.14 -8.81 -2.29
CA GLU A 48 -3.55 -8.59 -0.96
C GLU A 48 -2.36 -7.64 -0.98
N ARG A 49 -1.63 -7.57 -2.10
CA ARG A 49 -0.37 -6.83 -2.20
C ARG A 49 -0.36 -5.89 -3.40
N PHE A 50 -0.16 -4.60 -3.11
CA PHE A 50 0.15 -3.60 -4.13
C PHE A 50 1.65 -3.52 -4.33
N THR A 51 2.12 -3.47 -5.58
CA THR A 51 3.53 -3.39 -5.92
C THR A 51 3.78 -2.24 -6.88
N GLY A 52 4.96 -1.62 -6.79
CA GLY A 52 5.37 -0.55 -7.68
C GLY A 52 6.86 -0.25 -7.56
N ALA A 53 7.40 0.44 -8.56
CA ALA A 53 8.80 0.86 -8.58
C ALA A 53 8.94 2.32 -8.16
N LEU A 54 9.90 2.62 -7.31
CA LEU A 54 10.31 3.98 -6.96
C LEU A 54 11.84 4.08 -6.95
N GLY A 55 12.39 5.00 -7.75
CA GLY A 55 13.84 5.25 -7.77
C GLY A 55 14.68 4.02 -8.11
N GLY A 56 14.19 3.16 -9.01
CA GLY A 56 14.86 1.92 -9.41
C GLY A 56 14.71 0.75 -8.43
N ARG A 57 13.98 0.93 -7.32
CA ARG A 57 13.71 -0.12 -6.32
C ARG A 57 12.26 -0.55 -6.36
N SER A 58 12.01 -1.81 -6.04
CA SER A 58 10.66 -2.36 -5.96
C SER A 58 10.15 -2.23 -4.53
N PHE A 59 8.96 -1.66 -4.38
CA PHE A 59 8.28 -1.55 -3.10
C PHE A 59 6.94 -2.26 -3.17
N TYR A 60 6.48 -2.72 -2.02
CA TYR A 60 5.15 -3.29 -1.88
C TYR A 60 4.43 -2.78 -0.64
N TRP A 61 3.11 -2.83 -0.72
CA TRP A 61 2.21 -2.57 0.39
C TRP A 61 1.24 -3.72 0.50
N ASP A 62 1.29 -4.42 1.63
CA ASP A 62 0.23 -5.34 2.01
C ASP A 62 -0.95 -4.48 2.48
N ALA A 63 -1.96 -4.35 1.63
CA ALA A 63 -3.16 -3.63 2.01
C ALA A 63 -3.74 -4.35 3.23
N PRO A 64 -4.18 -3.63 4.29
CA PRO A 64 -4.80 -4.29 5.42
C PRO A 64 -5.96 -5.10 4.86
N ARG A 65 -5.88 -6.44 4.97
CA ARG A 65 -7.04 -7.31 4.79
C ARG A 65 -8.12 -6.63 5.61
N ALA A 66 -9.23 -6.25 4.97
CA ALA A 66 -10.36 -5.70 5.70
C ALA A 66 -10.57 -6.65 6.88
N GLU A 67 -10.23 -6.18 8.09
CA GLU A 67 -10.43 -7.00 9.28
C GLU A 67 -11.90 -7.42 9.18
N PRO A 68 -12.26 -8.72 9.29
CA PRO A 68 -13.65 -9.07 9.41
C PRO A 68 -14.13 -8.25 10.60
N THR A 69 -14.98 -7.25 10.31
CA THR A 69 -15.43 -6.22 11.24
C THR A 69 -15.42 -6.80 12.64
N LYS A 70 -14.46 -6.41 13.49
CA LYS A 70 -14.51 -6.79 14.90
C LYS A 70 -15.87 -6.30 15.35
N LYS A 71 -16.81 -7.24 15.54
CA LYS A 71 -18.12 -6.98 16.12
C LYS A 71 -17.82 -6.11 17.32
N ARG A 72 -18.26 -4.85 17.23
CA ARG A 72 -18.27 -3.92 18.34
C ARG A 72 -19.20 -4.55 19.39
N VAL A 73 -18.63 -5.38 20.27
CA VAL A 73 -19.30 -5.83 21.48
C VAL A 73 -19.44 -4.58 22.32
N LYS A 74 -20.59 -3.92 22.20
CA LYS A 74 -21.10 -3.05 23.26
C LYS A 74 -21.23 -3.93 24.50
N ARG A 75 -20.43 -3.64 25.53
CA ARG A 75 -20.88 -3.85 26.90
C ARG A 75 -21.67 -2.63 27.33
#